data_AF-A0A481XSC1-F1
#
_entry.id   AF-A0A481XSC1-F1
#
_cell.length_a   1.000
_cell.length_b   1.000
_cell.length_c   1.000
_cell.angle_alpha   90.00
_cell.angle_beta   90.00
_cell.angle_gamma   90.00
#
_symmetry.space_group_name_H-M   'P 1'
#
loop_
_entity.id
_entity.type
_entity.pdbx_description
1 polymer ?
#
loop_
_entity_poly.entity_id
_entity_poly.type
_entity_poly.pdbx_seq_one_letter_code
_entity_poly.pdbx_strand_id
1 'polypeptide(L)'
;KPFTVAKQDGTQVQISSYREIDFPIKLDKADGSMHLSMVALKADGTKPSKDKAVYFTAHYEEGKDGKPQLKEISSPQPLKFAGDGPDAVAYIEHGGEIYTLAVTRGKYQEMMQEVKLNQGQSVDLSQTIAEDLTKVQGRSQETPQPIITPNQELKSSIETPTTTQVPPITPANQPLQPETSQMPQLQQVNPNLLNAATALSGSIQDLLNYVNAGLTREKDSNK
;
A
#
# COMPACT_ATOMS: atom_id res chain seq x y z
N LYS A 1 14.58 -18.51 4.71
CA LYS A 1 15.44 -18.85 5.87
C LYS A 1 15.07 -17.93 7.03
N PRO A 2 14.99 -18.40 8.29
CA PRO A 2 14.69 -17.51 9.41
C PRO A 2 15.82 -16.51 9.66
N PHE A 3 15.47 -15.31 10.12
CA PHE A 3 16.41 -14.27 10.52
C PHE A 3 15.89 -13.50 11.74
N THR A 4 16.73 -12.71 12.38
CA THR A 4 16.37 -11.95 13.59
C THR A 4 16.55 -10.46 13.34
N VAL A 5 15.58 -9.66 13.80
CA VAL A 5 15.64 -8.18 13.78
C VAL A 5 15.44 -7.62 15.18
N ALA A 6 15.93 -6.40 15.40
CA ALA A 6 15.73 -5.68 16.65
C ALA A 6 14.57 -4.67 16.52
N LYS A 7 13.71 -4.63 17.54
CA LYS A 7 12.81 -3.50 17.79
C LYS A 7 13.59 -2.26 18.21
N GLN A 8 12.92 -1.11 18.26
CA GLN A 8 13.48 0.15 18.76
C GLN A 8 13.93 0.07 20.21
N ASP A 9 13.25 -0.72 21.05
CA ASP A 9 13.63 -0.95 22.45
C ASP A 9 14.80 -1.96 22.63
N GLY A 10 15.34 -2.48 21.53
CA GLY A 10 16.41 -3.49 21.52
C GLY A 10 15.93 -4.94 21.65
N THR A 11 14.63 -5.17 21.78
CA THR A 11 14.06 -6.53 21.82
C THR A 11 14.28 -7.24 20.49
N GLN A 12 14.84 -8.45 20.55
CA GLN A 12 15.07 -9.28 19.39
C GLN A 12 13.81 -10.07 19.01
N VAL A 13 13.46 -10.06 17.73
CA VAL A 13 12.32 -10.80 17.16
C VAL A 13 12.81 -11.69 16.02
N GLN A 14 12.56 -12.99 16.12
CA GLN A 14 12.84 -13.93 15.04
C GLN A 14 11.70 -13.91 14.03
N ILE A 15 12.04 -13.67 12.76
CA ILE A 15 11.17 -13.83 11.61
C ILE A 15 11.34 -15.25 11.08
N SER A 16 10.32 -16.08 11.21
CA SER A 16 10.33 -17.47 10.75
C SER A 16 9.75 -17.63 9.34
N SER A 17 8.88 -16.71 8.92
CA SER A 17 8.30 -16.70 7.58
C SER A 17 7.97 -15.27 7.14
N TYR A 18 8.16 -15.02 5.86
CA TYR A 18 7.88 -13.76 5.18
C TYR A 18 7.58 -14.07 3.70
N ARG A 19 7.15 -13.06 2.93
CA ARG A 19 7.00 -13.19 1.48
C ARG A 19 7.59 -11.99 0.79
N GLU A 20 7.91 -12.17 -0.48
CA GLU A 20 8.34 -11.11 -1.39
C GLU A 20 7.44 -11.15 -2.62
N ILE A 21 7.17 -9.98 -3.19
CA ILE A 21 6.47 -9.84 -4.47
C ILE A 21 7.41 -9.13 -5.42
N ASP A 22 7.60 -9.71 -6.59
CA ASP A 22 8.33 -9.06 -7.68
C ASP A 22 7.40 -8.05 -8.37
N PHE A 23 7.30 -6.85 -7.79
CA PHE A 23 6.48 -5.79 -8.36
C PHE A 23 7.04 -5.38 -9.73
N PRO A 24 6.18 -5.31 -10.76
CA PRO A 24 6.59 -4.88 -12.08
C PRO A 24 7.02 -3.41 -12.05
N ILE A 25 8.18 -3.11 -12.62
CA ILE A 25 8.64 -1.73 -12.83
C ILE A 25 7.99 -1.14 -14.08
N LYS A 26 7.83 -1.96 -15.12
CA LYS A 26 7.16 -1.62 -16.38
C LYS A 26 6.13 -2.68 -16.72
N LEU A 27 4.97 -2.26 -17.21
CA LEU A 27 3.94 -3.13 -17.77
C LEU A 27 3.74 -2.78 -19.24
N ASP A 28 3.87 -3.76 -20.13
CA ASP A 28 3.80 -3.56 -21.59
C ASP A 28 2.65 -4.33 -22.26
N LYS A 29 1.96 -5.19 -21.51
CA LYS A 29 0.94 -6.10 -22.04
C LYS A 29 -0.40 -5.40 -22.29
N ALA A 30 -1.13 -5.13 -21.21
CA ALA A 30 -2.47 -4.57 -21.27
C ALA A 30 -2.45 -3.07 -20.96
N ASP A 31 -3.47 -2.38 -21.44
CA ASP A 31 -3.67 -0.96 -21.16
C ASP A 31 -4.42 -0.77 -19.84
N GLY A 32 -4.31 0.42 -19.25
CA GLY A 32 -5.09 0.85 -18.10
C GLY A 32 -4.26 1.18 -16.85
N SER A 33 -4.92 1.08 -15.70
CA SER A 33 -4.37 1.39 -14.38
C SER A 33 -4.44 0.18 -13.45
N MET A 34 -3.55 0.11 -12.46
CA MET A 34 -3.49 -0.97 -11.49
C MET A 34 -3.13 -0.42 -10.10
N HIS A 35 -3.87 -0.84 -9.08
CA HIS A 35 -3.55 -0.52 -7.70
C HIS A 35 -3.35 -1.81 -6.90
N LEU A 36 -2.23 -1.90 -6.20
CA LEU A 36 -1.87 -3.04 -5.37
C LEU A 36 -1.82 -2.60 -3.91
N SER A 37 -2.40 -3.40 -3.01
CA SER A 37 -2.34 -3.20 -1.57
C SER A 37 -1.99 -4.51 -0.90
N MET A 38 -0.75 -4.61 -0.44
CA MET A 38 -0.17 -5.84 0.09
C MET A 38 -0.04 -5.73 1.60
N VAL A 39 -0.86 -6.50 2.32
CA VAL A 39 -0.88 -6.49 3.79
C VAL A 39 0.46 -6.95 4.36
N ALA A 40 0.94 -6.27 5.40
CA ALA A 40 2.11 -6.71 6.15
C ALA A 40 1.87 -8.06 6.83
N LEU A 41 2.91 -8.85 7.04
CA LEU A 41 2.84 -10.15 7.72
C LEU A 41 3.51 -10.09 9.08
N LYS A 42 2.96 -10.80 10.06
CA LYS A 42 3.62 -11.00 11.36
C LYS A 42 4.91 -11.80 11.18
N ALA A 43 5.73 -11.85 12.23
CA ALA A 43 6.98 -12.62 12.28
C ALA A 43 6.83 -14.12 11.94
N ASP A 44 5.64 -14.68 12.14
CA ASP A 44 5.27 -16.07 11.83
C ASP A 44 4.75 -16.26 10.38
N GLY A 45 4.72 -15.20 9.57
CA GLY A 45 4.20 -15.20 8.19
C GLY A 45 2.68 -15.14 8.08
N THR A 46 1.94 -15.06 9.19
CA THR A 46 0.48 -14.97 9.17
C THR A 46 0.00 -13.52 9.06
N LYS A 47 -1.22 -13.35 8.52
CA LYS A 47 -1.83 -12.03 8.35
C LYS A 47 -2.28 -11.46 9.72
N PRO A 48 -2.11 -10.16 9.98
CA PRO A 48 -2.69 -9.51 11.15
C PRO A 48 -4.22 -9.47 11.07
N SER A 49 -4.87 -9.17 12.20
CA SER A 49 -6.28 -8.79 12.22
C SER A 49 -6.50 -7.46 11.50
N LYS A 50 -7.73 -7.19 11.06
CA LYS A 50 -8.07 -5.99 10.26
C LYS A 50 -7.73 -4.67 10.97
N ASP A 51 -7.86 -4.63 12.29
CA ASP A 51 -7.58 -3.45 13.13
C ASP A 51 -6.09 -3.13 13.26
N LYS A 52 -5.21 -4.11 12.99
CA LYS A 52 -3.74 -3.95 13.01
C LYS A 52 -3.11 -4.00 11.61
N ALA A 53 -3.93 -4.17 10.57
CA ALA A 53 -3.44 -4.37 9.23
C ALA A 53 -2.90 -3.07 8.64
N VAL A 54 -1.65 -3.11 8.20
CA VAL A 54 -0.98 -2.05 7.45
C VAL A 54 -0.45 -2.61 6.14
N TYR A 55 -0.21 -1.75 5.15
CA TYR A 55 -0.03 -2.18 3.76
C TYR A 55 1.17 -1.50 3.12
N PHE A 56 1.85 -2.24 2.25
CA PHE A 56 2.65 -1.66 1.18
C PHE A 56 1.74 -1.47 -0.04
N THR A 57 1.70 -0.28 -0.61
CA THR A 57 0.89 0.00 -1.81
C THR A 57 1.75 0.39 -3.00
N ALA A 58 1.27 0.04 -4.19
CA ALA A 58 1.85 0.45 -5.46
C ALA A 58 0.73 0.90 -6.40
N HIS A 59 0.86 2.10 -6.95
CA HIS A 59 -0.14 2.77 -7.76
C HIS A 59 0.42 2.95 -9.16
N TYR A 60 -0.19 2.27 -10.12
CA TYR A 60 0.11 2.37 -11.54
C TYR A 60 -1.04 3.09 -12.22
N GLU A 61 -0.73 4.20 -12.88
CA GLU A 61 -1.70 4.95 -13.67
C GLU A 61 -1.46 4.74 -15.16
N GLU A 62 -2.53 4.85 -15.95
CA GLU A 62 -2.43 4.75 -17.40
C GLU A 62 -1.52 5.86 -17.96
N GLY A 63 -0.44 5.46 -18.62
CA GLY A 63 0.49 6.33 -19.32
C GLY A 63 -0.10 6.87 -20.62
N LYS A 64 0.64 7.79 -21.25
CA LYS A 64 0.25 8.36 -22.56
C LYS A 64 0.21 7.33 -23.68
N ASP A 65 0.92 6.23 -23.52
CA ASP A 65 0.98 5.06 -24.39
C ASP A 65 -0.10 4.01 -24.06
N GLY A 66 -1.04 4.34 -23.16
CA GLY A 66 -2.07 3.43 -22.66
C GLY A 66 -1.55 2.44 -21.60
N LYS A 67 -0.24 2.37 -21.37
CA LYS A 67 0.36 1.34 -20.50
C LYS A 67 0.45 1.80 -19.05
N PRO A 68 0.23 0.91 -18.06
CA PRO A 68 0.34 1.28 -16.66
C PRO A 68 1.78 1.70 -16.30
N GLN A 69 1.94 2.91 -15.77
CA GLN A 69 3.18 3.48 -15.28
C GLN A 69 3.15 3.60 -13.76
N LEU A 70 4.20 3.15 -13.07
CA LEU A 70 4.29 3.29 -11.62
C LEU A 70 4.43 4.77 -11.23
N LYS A 71 3.41 5.31 -10.54
CA LYS A 71 3.33 6.72 -10.13
C LYS A 71 3.56 6.92 -8.64
N GLU A 72 3.24 5.94 -7.81
CA GLU A 72 3.38 6.10 -6.37
C GLU A 72 3.57 4.75 -5.69
N ILE A 73 4.37 4.74 -4.64
CA ILE A 73 4.40 3.65 -3.67
C ILE A 73 4.22 4.24 -2.27
N SER A 74 3.56 3.51 -1.38
CA SER A 74 3.41 3.94 0.01
C SER A 74 3.66 2.78 0.97
N SER A 75 4.18 3.12 2.15
CA SER A 75 4.41 2.17 3.23
C SER A 75 4.38 2.87 4.59
N PRO A 76 4.11 2.14 5.68
CA PRO A 76 4.22 2.69 7.03
C PRO A 76 5.65 3.13 7.31
N GLN A 77 5.78 4.24 8.03
CA GLN A 77 7.08 4.85 8.35
C GLN A 77 7.36 4.79 9.86
N PRO A 78 8.64 4.63 10.27
CA PRO A 78 9.82 4.48 9.41
C PRO A 78 9.96 3.06 8.82
N LEU A 79 10.30 2.98 7.53
CA LEU A 79 10.62 1.72 6.85
C LEU A 79 12.06 1.28 7.15
N LYS A 80 12.24 0.00 7.49
CA LYS A 80 13.55 -0.62 7.75
C LYS A 80 13.77 -1.83 6.85
N PHE A 81 15.03 -2.27 6.71
CA PHE A 81 15.40 -3.46 5.95
C PHE A 81 16.23 -4.42 6.79
N ALA A 82 15.95 -5.72 6.66
CA ALA A 82 16.63 -6.79 7.38
C ALA A 82 18.00 -7.12 6.77
N GLY A 83 18.91 -6.16 6.82
CA GLY A 83 20.25 -6.22 6.24
C GLY A 83 20.49 -5.15 5.18
N ASP A 84 21.72 -5.12 4.66
CA ASP A 84 22.16 -4.12 3.69
C ASP A 84 22.09 -4.61 2.23
N GLY A 85 21.85 -5.89 2.00
CA GLY A 85 21.76 -6.46 0.65
C GLY A 85 20.50 -6.01 -0.11
N PRO A 86 20.51 -6.07 -1.46
CA PRO A 86 19.30 -5.80 -2.26
C PRO A 86 18.18 -6.83 -2.02
N ASP A 87 18.50 -8.00 -1.48
CA ASP A 87 17.59 -9.05 -1.05
C ASP A 87 17.05 -8.84 0.38
N ALA A 88 17.49 -7.80 1.09
CA ALA A 88 17.02 -7.54 2.45
C ALA A 88 15.52 -7.21 2.48
N VAL A 89 14.77 -7.96 3.29
CA VAL A 89 13.31 -7.83 3.39
C VAL A 89 12.94 -6.56 4.15
N ALA A 90 11.95 -5.82 3.65
CA ALA A 90 11.38 -4.68 4.35
C ALA A 90 10.62 -5.09 5.61
N TYR A 91 10.79 -4.34 6.68
CA TYR A 91 10.02 -4.51 7.91
C TYR A 91 9.73 -3.18 8.61
N ILE A 92 8.75 -3.23 9.50
CA ILE A 92 8.29 -2.10 10.32
C ILE A 92 8.02 -2.56 11.74
N GLU A 93 8.05 -1.62 12.66
CA GLU A 93 7.51 -1.77 14.00
C GLU A 93 6.20 -1.00 14.10
N HIS A 94 5.10 -1.68 14.41
CA HIS A 94 3.77 -1.08 14.48
C HIS A 94 3.00 -1.67 15.67
N GLY A 95 2.46 -0.81 16.54
CA GLY A 95 1.75 -1.27 17.74
C GLY A 95 2.59 -2.16 18.67
N GLY A 96 3.92 -1.99 18.68
CA GLY A 96 4.87 -2.79 19.46
C GLY A 96 5.14 -4.19 18.87
N GLU A 97 4.63 -4.51 17.68
CA GLU A 97 4.87 -5.76 16.97
C GLU A 97 5.72 -5.51 15.72
N ILE A 98 6.49 -6.52 15.28
CA ILE A 98 7.25 -6.47 14.02
C ILE A 98 6.40 -7.06 12.91
N TYR A 99 6.35 -6.36 11.78
CA TYR A 99 5.75 -6.84 10.56
C TYR A 99 6.71 -6.75 9.38
N THR A 100 6.67 -7.74 8.50
CA THR A 100 7.39 -7.74 7.22
C THR A 100 6.48 -7.23 6.11
N LEU A 101 7.04 -6.44 5.19
CA LEU A 101 6.37 -6.02 3.96
C LEU A 101 6.85 -6.87 2.79
N ALA A 102 6.00 -7.03 1.78
CA ALA A 102 6.24 -7.93 0.66
C ALA A 102 7.21 -7.36 -0.39
N VAL A 103 8.24 -6.62 0.03
CA VAL A 103 9.18 -5.91 -0.85
C VAL A 103 10.60 -6.01 -0.27
N THR A 104 11.59 -6.18 -1.13
CA THR A 104 13.01 -6.17 -0.74
C THR A 104 13.59 -4.76 -0.90
N ARG A 105 14.78 -4.52 -0.32
CA ARG A 105 15.51 -3.27 -0.45
C ARG A 105 15.76 -2.90 -1.90
N GLY A 106 16.25 -3.84 -2.70
CA GLY A 106 16.54 -3.64 -4.12
C GLY A 106 15.27 -3.31 -4.89
N LYS A 107 14.20 -4.08 -4.69
CA LYS A 107 12.91 -3.82 -5.37
C LYS A 107 12.33 -2.46 -4.97
N TYR A 108 12.37 -2.12 -3.68
CA TYR A 108 11.91 -0.82 -3.20
C TYR A 108 12.68 0.33 -3.87
N GLN A 109 14.01 0.22 -3.97
CA GLN A 109 14.85 1.23 -4.64
C GLN A 109 14.54 1.34 -6.13
N GLU A 110 14.33 0.23 -6.84
CA GLU A 110 13.90 0.23 -8.24
C GLU A 110 12.57 0.96 -8.41
N MET A 111 11.59 0.64 -7.56
CA MET A 111 10.27 1.27 -7.59
C MET A 111 10.34 2.77 -7.29
N MET A 112 11.12 3.18 -6.29
CA MET A 112 11.35 4.59 -5.96
C MET A 112 11.97 5.36 -7.13
N GLN A 113 12.96 4.76 -7.79
CA GLN A 113 13.62 5.36 -8.95
C GLN A 113 12.64 5.53 -10.11
N GLU A 114 11.80 4.53 -10.37
CA GLU A 114 10.78 4.59 -11.43
C GLU A 114 9.70 5.64 -11.12
N VAL A 115 9.21 5.72 -9.87
CA VAL A 115 8.29 6.78 -9.43
C VAL A 115 8.87 8.16 -9.71
N LYS A 116 10.16 8.36 -9.38
CA LYS A 116 10.86 9.63 -9.63
C LYS A 116 10.95 9.95 -11.13
N LEU A 117 11.25 8.97 -11.97
CA LEU A 117 11.30 9.15 -13.43
C LEU A 117 9.92 9.51 -13.99
N ASN A 118 8.87 8.92 -13.44
CA ASN A 118 7.49 9.16 -13.85
C ASN A 118 6.86 10.44 -13.25
N GLN A 119 7.68 11.25 -12.56
CA GLN A 119 7.28 12.49 -11.86
C GLN A 119 6.15 12.26 -10.85
N GLY A 120 6.11 11.06 -10.30
CA GLY A 120 5.14 10.66 -9.30
C GLY A 120 5.49 11.19 -7.92
N GLN A 121 4.55 11.08 -6.99
CA GLN A 121 4.76 11.45 -5.60
C GLN A 121 5.19 10.21 -4.83
N SER A 122 6.44 10.16 -4.40
CA SER A 122 6.86 9.24 -3.36
C SER A 122 7.89 9.92 -2.48
N VAL A 123 7.79 9.69 -1.17
CA VAL A 123 8.73 10.23 -0.18
C VAL A 123 9.63 9.08 0.26
N ASP A 124 10.93 9.16 -0.06
CA ASP A 124 11.90 8.20 0.47
C ASP A 124 12.16 8.54 1.94
N LEU A 125 11.65 7.71 2.85
CA LEU A 125 11.86 7.84 4.29
C LEU A 125 12.49 6.57 4.89
N SER A 126 13.09 5.73 4.04
CA SER A 126 13.75 4.51 4.51
C SER A 126 14.99 4.86 5.35
N GLN A 127 15.03 4.36 6.59
CA GLN A 127 16.23 4.47 7.41
C GLN A 127 17.23 3.42 6.92
N THR A 128 18.31 3.88 6.28
CA THR A 128 19.47 3.01 6.06
C THR A 128 20.11 2.80 7.43
N ILE A 129 19.86 1.65 8.07
CA ILE A 129 20.59 1.24 9.28
C ILE A 129 21.97 0.77 8.83
N ALA A 130 22.79 1.71 8.39
CA ALA A 130 24.22 1.53 8.31
C ALA A 130 24.82 2.57 9.25
N GLU A 131 24.90 2.24 10.53
CA GLU A 131 25.95 2.74 11.40
C GLU A 131 25.95 1.96 12.72
N ASP A 132 27.10 1.31 12.93
CA ASP A 132 27.79 1.33 14.22
C ASP A 132 27.44 0.27 15.29
N LEU A 133 27.93 -0.95 15.09
CA LEU A 133 28.17 -1.92 16.17
C LEU A 133 29.65 -2.00 16.58
N THR A 134 30.54 -1.07 16.17
CA THR A 134 31.98 -1.18 16.51
C THR A 134 32.73 0.10 16.88
N LYS A 135 32.11 1.27 17.04
CA LYS A 135 32.82 2.49 17.48
C LYS A 135 32.10 3.28 18.58
N VAL A 136 32.47 2.93 19.82
CA VAL A 136 33.01 3.88 20.81
C VAL A 136 32.16 5.14 21.13
N GLN A 137 31.54 5.09 22.31
CA GLN A 137 31.71 6.07 23.39
C GLN A 137 31.72 7.58 23.01
N GLY A 138 30.58 8.22 23.26
CA GLY A 138 30.48 9.58 23.78
C GLY A 138 30.58 10.74 22.79
N ARG A 139 29.44 11.23 22.28
CA ARG A 139 29.19 12.68 22.15
C ARG A 139 27.70 12.97 21.94
N SER A 140 27.27 14.10 22.50
CA SER A 140 25.90 14.61 22.63
C SER A 140 25.11 14.79 21.34
N GLN A 141 23.79 14.74 21.54
CA GLN A 141 22.68 15.07 20.65
C GLN A 141 22.93 16.27 19.71
N GLU A 142 22.63 16.08 18.43
CA GLU A 142 21.94 17.07 17.59
C GLU A 142 20.93 16.32 16.72
N THR A 143 19.66 16.65 16.89
CA THR A 143 18.56 16.16 16.04
C THR A 143 18.53 17.02 14.77
N PRO A 144 18.64 16.45 13.56
CA PRO A 144 18.41 17.22 12.34
C PRO A 144 16.92 17.58 12.27
N GLN A 145 16.58 18.85 12.46
CA GLN A 145 15.25 19.34 12.13
C GLN A 145 15.07 19.33 10.61
N PRO A 146 13.95 18.82 10.07
CA PRO A 146 13.68 18.92 8.64
C PRO A 146 13.42 20.38 8.27
N ILE A 147 14.18 20.89 7.30
CA ILE A 147 13.91 22.17 6.65
C ILE A 147 12.65 21.99 5.81
N ILE A 148 11.51 22.46 6.33
CA ILE A 148 10.29 22.62 5.54
C ILE A 148 10.47 23.88 4.71
N THR A 149 10.69 23.73 3.41
CA THR A 149 10.54 24.84 2.45
C THR A 149 9.03 25.13 2.33
N PRO A 150 8.52 26.30 2.75
CA PRO A 150 7.12 26.61 2.56
C PRO A 150 6.83 26.75 1.06
N ASN A 151 5.97 25.87 0.53
CA ASN A 151 5.46 26.02 -0.82
C ASN A 151 4.66 27.31 -0.94
N GLN A 152 4.87 27.96 -2.08
CA GLN A 152 4.29 29.23 -2.49
C GLN A 152 2.75 29.24 -2.39
N GLU A 153 2.23 30.42 -2.03
CA GLU A 153 0.82 30.78 -1.88
C GLU A 153 -0.10 30.22 -2.99
N LEU A 154 -0.97 29.27 -2.64
CA LEU A 154 -2.26 29.14 -3.34
C LEU A 154 -3.27 30.06 -2.63
N LYS A 155 -3.67 31.13 -3.32
CA LYS A 155 -4.72 32.04 -2.86
C LYS A 155 -6.03 31.27 -2.65
N SER A 156 -6.48 31.21 -1.40
CA SER A 156 -7.82 30.75 -1.03
C SER A 156 -8.85 31.83 -1.37
N SER A 157 -9.69 31.57 -2.37
CA SER A 157 -10.96 32.29 -2.54
C SER A 157 -12.01 31.61 -1.67
N ILE A 158 -12.35 32.25 -0.56
CA ILE A 158 -13.49 31.87 0.29
C ILE A 158 -14.69 32.65 -0.23
N GLU A 159 -15.64 31.99 -0.90
CA GLU A 159 -17.01 32.50 -1.02
C GLU A 159 -17.80 32.09 0.23
N THR A 160 -18.30 33.10 0.94
CA THR A 160 -19.20 33.03 2.10
C THR A 160 -20.49 32.26 1.80
N PRO A 161 -20.96 31.33 2.66
CA PRO A 161 -22.30 30.79 2.54
C PRO A 161 -23.35 31.76 3.12
N THR A 162 -24.26 32.22 2.27
CA THR A 162 -25.45 33.00 2.60
C THR A 162 -26.40 32.20 3.50
N THR A 163 -26.88 32.84 4.57
CA THR A 163 -27.91 32.29 5.48
C THR A 163 -29.25 32.11 4.75
N THR A 164 -29.63 30.87 4.47
CA THR A 164 -31.00 30.55 4.02
C THR A 164 -31.90 30.32 5.24
N GLN A 165 -32.92 31.17 5.36
CA GLN A 165 -33.96 31.12 6.38
C GLN A 165 -34.76 29.81 6.34
N VAL A 166 -35.11 29.31 7.53
CA VAL A 166 -36.08 28.22 7.72
C VAL A 166 -37.49 28.82 7.79
N PRO A 167 -38.51 28.30 7.08
CA PRO A 167 -39.88 28.79 7.21
C PRO A 167 -40.55 28.31 8.51
N PRO A 168 -41.48 29.10 9.10
CA PRO A 168 -42.14 28.75 10.36
C PRO A 168 -43.20 27.67 10.20
N ILE A 169 -43.23 26.72 11.15
CA ILE A 169 -44.22 25.64 11.26
C ILE A 169 -45.51 26.14 11.94
N THR A 170 -46.66 25.84 11.34
CA THR A 170 -48.01 26.00 11.95
C THR A 170 -48.56 24.61 12.29
N PRO A 171 -49.11 24.35 13.49
CA PRO A 171 -49.62 23.02 13.84
C PRO A 171 -51.10 22.86 13.46
N ALA A 172 -51.45 21.76 12.79
CA ALA A 172 -52.83 21.31 12.64
C ALA A 172 -52.91 19.76 12.63
N ASN A 173 -53.80 19.24 13.45
CA ASN A 173 -54.09 17.83 13.70
C ASN A 173 -54.72 17.10 12.50
N GLN A 174 -54.30 15.87 12.17
CA GLN A 174 -55.12 14.64 11.94
C GLN A 174 -54.37 13.51 11.18
N PRO A 175 -54.79 12.22 11.29
CA PRO A 175 -53.90 11.04 11.29
C PRO A 175 -53.81 10.19 10.00
N LEU A 176 -52.64 9.54 9.85
CA LEU A 176 -52.23 8.27 9.21
C LEU A 176 -53.10 7.61 8.10
N GLN A 177 -52.46 7.32 6.96
CA GLN A 177 -52.66 6.09 6.16
C GLN A 177 -51.30 5.54 5.65
N PRO A 178 -51.07 4.21 5.58
CA PRO A 178 -49.85 3.61 5.07
C PRO A 178 -49.99 3.19 3.60
N GLU A 179 -49.04 3.57 2.72
CA GLU A 179 -48.92 2.98 1.39
C GLU A 179 -47.69 2.06 1.27
N THR A 180 -47.94 0.98 0.56
CA THR A 180 -47.22 -0.29 0.48
C THR A 180 -46.03 -0.29 -0.50
N SER A 181 -45.07 -1.19 -0.22
CA SER A 181 -43.95 -1.67 -1.02
C SER A 181 -44.07 -1.57 -2.54
N GLN A 182 -43.01 -1.06 -3.19
CA GLN A 182 -42.58 -1.52 -4.52
C GLN A 182 -41.05 -1.66 -4.58
N MET A 183 -40.57 -2.87 -4.90
CA MET A 183 -39.17 -3.15 -5.26
C MET A 183 -38.89 -2.64 -6.69
N PRO A 184 -37.72 -2.05 -6.98
CA PRO A 184 -37.30 -1.77 -8.35
C PRO A 184 -36.99 -3.06 -9.13
N GLN A 185 -37.48 -3.13 -10.37
CA GLN A 185 -37.25 -4.21 -11.33
C GLN A 185 -35.76 -4.35 -11.72
N LEU A 186 -35.31 -5.59 -11.90
CA LEU A 186 -34.01 -5.96 -12.48
C LEU A 186 -33.89 -5.43 -13.92
N GLN A 187 -33.06 -4.41 -14.13
CA GLN A 187 -32.62 -3.98 -15.46
C GLN A 187 -31.64 -4.99 -16.07
N GLN A 188 -31.85 -5.26 -17.35
CA GLN A 188 -31.12 -6.20 -18.20
C GLN A 188 -29.63 -5.85 -18.28
N VAL A 189 -28.76 -6.83 -18.02
CA VAL A 189 -27.29 -6.68 -17.94
C VAL A 189 -26.70 -6.34 -19.31
N ASN A 190 -25.91 -5.27 -19.36
CA ASN A 190 -25.16 -4.83 -20.55
C ASN A 190 -24.11 -5.89 -20.96
N PRO A 191 -24.09 -6.39 -22.20
CA PRO A 191 -23.13 -7.42 -22.65
C PRO A 191 -21.65 -7.01 -22.53
N ASN A 192 -21.34 -5.70 -22.50
CA ASN A 192 -19.97 -5.23 -22.28
C ASN A 192 -19.44 -5.47 -20.85
N LEU A 193 -20.32 -5.54 -19.85
CA LEU A 193 -19.93 -5.90 -18.48
C LEU A 193 -19.59 -7.40 -18.37
N LEU A 194 -20.23 -8.24 -19.17
CA LEU A 194 -19.97 -9.69 -19.17
C LEU A 194 -18.60 -10.02 -19.77
N ASN A 195 -18.19 -9.28 -20.81
CA ASN A 195 -16.86 -9.44 -21.42
C ASN A 195 -15.74 -8.94 -20.50
N ALA A 196 -15.93 -7.82 -19.81
CA ALA A 196 -14.97 -7.32 -18.83
C ALA A 196 -14.82 -8.27 -17.63
N ALA A 197 -15.93 -8.80 -17.12
CA ALA A 197 -15.92 -9.79 -16.04
C ALA A 197 -15.21 -11.10 -16.45
N THR A 198 -15.39 -11.53 -17.69
CA THR A 198 -14.73 -12.74 -18.22
C THR A 198 -13.22 -12.53 -18.37
N ALA A 199 -12.78 -11.37 -18.88
CA ALA A 199 -11.37 -11.04 -19.01
C ALA A 199 -10.66 -10.90 -17.65
N LEU A 200 -11.33 -10.28 -16.66
CA LEU A 200 -10.84 -10.19 -15.29
C LEU A 200 -10.74 -11.58 -14.63
N SER A 201 -11.70 -12.47 -14.89
CA SER A 201 -11.68 -13.84 -14.35
C SER A 201 -10.51 -14.66 -14.89
N GLY A 202 -10.18 -14.52 -16.18
CA GLY A 202 -9.01 -15.15 -16.79
C GLY A 202 -7.70 -14.64 -16.20
N SER A 203 -7.57 -13.32 -16.04
CA SER A 203 -6.37 -12.71 -15.48
C SER A 203 -6.13 -13.10 -14.01
N ILE A 204 -7.19 -13.28 -13.22
CA ILE A 204 -7.08 -13.77 -11.83
C ILE A 204 -6.66 -15.24 -11.82
N GLN A 205 -7.18 -16.06 -12.73
CA GLN A 205 -6.81 -17.47 -12.81
C GLN A 205 -5.35 -17.66 -13.23
N ASP A 206 -4.85 -16.84 -14.15
CA ASP A 206 -3.44 -16.85 -14.56
C ASP A 206 -2.50 -16.41 -13.43
N LEU A 207 -2.92 -15.42 -12.64
CA LEU A 207 -2.18 -15.01 -11.44
C LEU A 207 -2.11 -16.14 -10.40
N LEU A 208 -3.23 -16.83 -10.15
CA LEU A 208 -3.27 -17.98 -9.23
C LEU A 208 -2.39 -19.13 -9.72
N ASN A 209 -2.36 -19.38 -11.03
CA ASN A 209 -1.51 -20.40 -11.64
C ASN A 209 -0.01 -20.05 -11.53
N TYR A 210 0.35 -18.78 -11.73
CA TYR A 210 1.72 -18.30 -11.57
C TYR A 210 2.22 -18.40 -10.12
N VAL A 211 1.38 -18.01 -9.16
CA VAL A 211 1.68 -18.16 -7.72
C VAL A 211 1.85 -19.64 -7.35
N ASN A 212 0.99 -20.52 -7.85
CA ASN A 212 1.09 -21.96 -7.58
C ASN A 212 2.32 -22.61 -8.23
N ALA A 213 2.75 -22.15 -9.42
CA ALA A 213 3.97 -22.62 -10.07
C ALA A 213 5.25 -22.15 -9.35
N GLY A 214 5.21 -21.01 -8.67
CA GLY A 214 6.27 -20.58 -7.76
C GLY A 214 6.41 -21.48 -6.53
N LEU A 215 5.28 -21.94 -5.97
CA LEU A 215 5.25 -22.85 -4.82
C LEU A 215 5.80 -24.26 -5.11
N THR A 216 5.67 -24.77 -6.35
CA THR A 216 6.16 -26.11 -6.70
C THR A 216 7.67 -26.14 -6.97
N ARG A 217 8.25 -25.04 -7.47
CA ARG A 217 9.70 -24.94 -7.70
C ARG A 217 10.55 -24.96 -6.41
N GLU A 218 9.99 -24.52 -5.28
CA GLU A 218 10.66 -24.67 -3.97
C GLU A 218 10.65 -26.11 -3.43
N LYS A 219 9.69 -26.96 -3.84
CA LYS A 219 9.63 -28.35 -3.35
C LYS A 219 10.60 -29.29 -4.06
N ASP A 220 10.91 -29.04 -5.33
CA ASP A 220 11.83 -29.90 -6.10
C ASP A 220 13.31 -29.52 -5.94
N SER A 221 13.61 -28.34 -5.36
CA SER A 221 14.99 -27.90 -5.10
C SER A 221 15.59 -28.45 -3.79
N ASN A 222 14.86 -29.33 -3.09
CA ASN A 222 15.29 -29.93 -1.83
C ASN A 222 15.31 -31.47 -1.87
N LYS A 223 15.88 -32.02 -2.95
CA LYS A 223 16.22 -33.44 -3.05
C LYS A 223 17.67 -33.63 -3.46
#